data_AF-A0A9X5UAC5-F1
#
_entry.id   AF-A0A9X5UAC5-F1
#
_cell.length_a   1.000
_cell.length_b   1.000
_cell.length_c   1.000
_cell.angle_alpha   90.00
_cell.angle_beta   90.00
_cell.angle_gamma   90.00
#
_symmetry.space_group_name_H-M   'P 1'
#
loop_
_entity.id
_entity.type
_entity.pdbx_description
1 polymer ?
#
loop_
_entity_poly.entity_id
_entity_poly.type
_entity_poly.pdbx_seq_one_letter_code
_entity_poly.pdbx_strand_id
1 'polypeptide(L)'
;MPRPSARDDVDMRLPVHVESWQIECCMDPPSVGDHVRWQLVFTAQSERDGSDGAGLVELDLVAAHLGAQTASMPADNPRHGTWLGAPDVADGLSLFWVARQPTAGPVRLTGYIGEDHHAGVPESFPETHGTIRGIRVQTCRMIEVGPRNWQPTGEPPSYEDVTTSPKRFRTALQPGQVGTVQTGILVDLEVGASLGS
;
A
#
# COMPACT_ATOMS: atom_id res chain seq x y z
N MET A 1 -17.36 19.49 -35.56
CA MET A 1 -17.43 18.65 -34.35
C MET A 1 -16.41 19.20 -33.36
N PRO A 2 -16.81 19.63 -32.16
CA PRO A 2 -15.84 20.05 -31.14
C PRO A 2 -14.96 18.85 -30.76
N ARG A 3 -13.64 19.03 -30.76
CA ARG A 3 -12.72 18.05 -30.16
C ARG A 3 -13.08 17.94 -28.67
N PRO A 4 -13.15 16.73 -28.08
CA PRO A 4 -13.21 16.63 -26.63
C PRO A 4 -12.02 17.40 -26.08
N SER A 5 -12.29 18.37 -25.19
CA SER A 5 -11.26 19.06 -24.43
C SER A 5 -10.37 18.01 -23.79
N ALA A 6 -9.05 18.14 -23.96
CA ALA A 6 -8.08 17.35 -23.21
C ALA A 6 -8.50 17.45 -21.74
N ARG A 7 -8.84 16.30 -21.13
CA ARG A 7 -8.89 16.25 -19.68
C ARG A 7 -7.47 16.58 -19.25
N ASP A 8 -7.29 17.58 -18.40
CA ASP A 8 -6.02 17.75 -17.71
C ASP A 8 -5.82 16.46 -16.92
N ASP A 9 -4.95 15.57 -17.41
CA ASP A 9 -4.63 14.32 -16.74
C ASP A 9 -4.08 14.69 -15.36
N VAL A 10 -4.79 14.29 -14.31
CA VAL A 10 -4.39 14.58 -12.93
C VAL A 10 -3.40 13.49 -12.52
N ASP A 11 -2.12 13.86 -12.46
CA ASP A 11 -1.09 13.03 -11.85
C ASP A 11 -1.34 12.93 -10.34
N MET A 12 -1.44 11.70 -9.82
CA MET A 12 -1.63 11.42 -8.41
C MET A 12 -0.38 10.74 -7.84
N ARG A 13 0.18 11.30 -6.76
CA ARG A 13 1.30 10.67 -6.02
C ARG A 13 0.79 9.99 -4.76
N LEU A 14 1.04 8.70 -4.65
CA LEU A 14 0.59 7.83 -3.57
C LEU A 14 1.80 7.29 -2.80
N PRO A 15 1.83 7.41 -1.46
CA PRO A 15 2.77 6.66 -0.65
C PRO A 15 2.31 5.19 -0.56
N VAL A 16 3.05 4.30 -1.20
CA VAL A 16 2.82 2.85 -1.19
C VAL A 16 3.93 2.19 -0.39
N HIS A 17 3.62 1.40 0.62
CA HIS A 17 4.65 0.65 1.32
C HIS A 17 4.68 -0.81 0.91
N VAL A 18 5.90 -1.32 0.81
CA VAL A 18 6.21 -2.67 0.40
C VAL A 18 6.99 -3.31 1.53
N GLU A 19 6.46 -4.39 2.10
CA GLU A 19 7.07 -5.01 3.26
C GLU A 19 8.40 -5.68 2.89
N SER A 20 9.39 -5.64 3.79
CA SER A 20 10.74 -6.13 3.49
C SER A 20 10.74 -7.60 3.07
N TRP A 21 9.89 -8.43 3.68
CA TRP A 21 9.82 -9.86 3.37
C TRP A 21 9.29 -10.14 1.95
N GLN A 22 8.40 -9.29 1.40
CA GLN A 22 7.92 -9.42 0.02
C GLN A 22 9.09 -9.26 -0.97
N ILE A 23 9.92 -8.23 -0.73
CA ILE A 23 11.12 -7.94 -1.50
C ILE A 23 12.18 -9.03 -1.30
N GLU A 24 12.43 -9.47 -0.08
CA GLU A 24 13.44 -10.50 0.20
C GLU A 24 13.10 -11.88 -0.38
N CYS A 25 11.80 -12.20 -0.47
CA CYS A 25 11.30 -13.50 -0.90
C CYS A 25 11.30 -13.63 -2.43
N CYS A 26 10.61 -12.75 -3.14
CA CYS A 26 10.29 -12.99 -4.56
C CYS A 26 10.20 -11.73 -5.43
N MET A 27 10.06 -10.53 -4.87
CA MET A 27 10.03 -9.31 -5.68
C MET A 27 11.46 -8.83 -6.04
N ASP A 28 11.66 -8.42 -7.29
CA ASP A 28 12.89 -7.72 -7.69
C ASP A 28 12.94 -6.32 -7.05
N PRO A 29 14.09 -5.87 -6.50
CA PRO A 29 14.11 -4.61 -5.77
C PRO A 29 13.77 -3.43 -6.69
N PRO A 30 12.69 -2.67 -6.40
CA PRO A 30 12.29 -1.56 -7.26
C PRO A 30 13.30 -0.42 -7.21
N SER A 31 13.38 0.34 -8.31
CA SER A 31 14.19 1.54 -8.47
C SER A 31 13.35 2.75 -8.87
N VAL A 32 13.84 3.93 -8.55
CA VAL A 32 13.26 5.19 -9.03
C VAL A 32 13.33 5.22 -10.56
N GLY A 33 12.20 5.54 -11.19
CA GLY A 33 12.02 5.51 -12.63
C GLY A 33 11.39 4.21 -13.15
N ASP A 34 11.30 3.15 -12.34
CA ASP A 34 10.65 1.92 -12.76
C ASP A 34 9.15 2.14 -12.99
N HIS A 35 8.65 1.52 -14.06
CA HIS A 35 7.22 1.36 -14.30
C HIS A 35 6.74 0.06 -13.66
N VAL A 36 5.74 0.15 -12.80
CA VAL A 36 5.25 -0.98 -12.02
C VAL A 36 3.77 -1.24 -12.28
N ARG A 37 3.39 -2.49 -12.03
CA ARG A 37 2.02 -2.99 -12.02
C ARG A 37 1.82 -3.71 -10.71
N TRP A 38 1.09 -3.11 -9.79
CA TRP A 38 0.95 -3.60 -8.42
C TRP A 38 -0.50 -3.81 -8.05
N GLN A 39 -0.81 -4.93 -7.39
CA GLN A 39 -2.04 -5.06 -6.64
C GLN A 39 -1.89 -4.30 -5.32
N LEU A 40 -2.74 -3.31 -5.12
CA LEU A 40 -2.66 -2.42 -3.96
C LEU A 40 -3.79 -2.71 -2.98
N VAL A 41 -3.45 -2.74 -1.70
CA VAL A 41 -4.38 -2.88 -0.58
C VAL A 41 -4.49 -1.56 0.17
N PHE A 42 -5.71 -1.13 0.45
CA PHE A 42 -5.97 -0.05 1.39
C PHE A 42 -6.38 -0.59 2.75
N THR A 43 -5.69 -0.13 3.79
CA THR A 43 -6.04 -0.40 5.19
C THR A 43 -6.47 0.90 5.85
N ALA A 44 -7.73 0.98 6.30
CA ALA A 44 -8.23 2.18 6.94
C ALA A 44 -7.54 2.40 8.30
N GLN A 45 -7.26 3.66 8.66
CA GLN A 45 -6.60 3.99 9.92
C GLN A 45 -7.35 3.42 11.14
N SER A 46 -8.69 3.43 11.09
CA SER A 46 -9.55 2.89 12.15
C SER A 46 -9.49 1.37 12.33
N GLU A 47 -8.83 0.66 11.43
CA GLU A 47 -8.71 -0.81 11.44
C GLU A 47 -7.37 -1.27 11.99
N ARG A 48 -6.47 -0.34 12.32
CA ARG A 48 -5.13 -0.65 12.79
C ARG A 48 -4.95 -0.30 14.26
N ASP A 49 -4.53 -1.29 15.04
CA ASP A 49 -4.04 -1.06 16.39
C ASP A 49 -2.58 -0.60 16.31
N GLY A 50 -2.34 0.68 16.60
CA GLY A 50 -1.02 1.29 16.65
C GLY A 50 -0.61 2.04 15.38
N SER A 51 0.25 3.06 15.57
CA SER A 51 0.91 3.79 14.50
C SER A 51 2.29 3.17 14.28
N ASP A 52 2.43 2.30 13.29
CA ASP A 52 3.76 2.00 12.73
C ASP A 52 4.35 3.23 11.99
N GLY A 53 3.57 4.32 11.89
CA GLY A 53 3.96 5.61 11.32
C GLY A 53 4.18 5.56 9.81
N ALA A 54 3.67 4.53 9.15
CA ALA A 54 3.70 4.43 7.70
C ALA A 54 2.81 5.51 7.08
N GLY A 55 3.29 6.11 5.98
CA GLY A 55 2.74 7.31 5.34
C GLY A 55 1.24 7.30 5.11
N LEU A 56 0.49 7.76 6.12
CA LEU A 56 -0.95 7.91 6.03
C LEU A 56 -1.30 8.88 4.91
N VAL A 57 -2.35 8.53 4.17
CA VAL A 57 -2.89 9.33 3.09
C VAL A 57 -4.39 9.48 3.27
N GLU A 58 -4.89 10.67 2.99
CA GLU A 58 -6.31 10.97 2.89
C GLU A 58 -6.70 10.98 1.41
N LEU A 59 -7.73 10.22 1.04
CA LEU A 59 -8.14 10.00 -0.34
C LEU A 59 -9.65 10.24 -0.48
N ASP A 60 -10.02 11.01 -1.51
CA ASP A 60 -11.38 11.09 -2.02
C ASP A 60 -11.51 10.13 -3.22
N LEU A 61 -12.29 9.06 -3.07
CA LEU A 61 -12.39 7.96 -4.03
C LEU A 61 -13.85 7.57 -4.29
N VAL A 62 -14.06 6.69 -5.26
CA VAL A 62 -15.32 5.98 -5.48
C VAL A 62 -15.17 4.54 -5.04
N ALA A 63 -16.07 4.08 -4.17
CA ALA A 63 -16.15 2.71 -3.72
C ALA A 63 -17.17 1.90 -4.54
N ALA A 64 -16.88 0.62 -4.75
CA ALA A 64 -17.83 -0.36 -5.27
C ALA A 64 -17.66 -1.69 -4.53
N HIS A 65 -18.74 -2.19 -3.93
CA HIS A 65 -18.74 -3.50 -3.29
C HIS A 65 -18.58 -4.61 -4.34
N LEU A 66 -17.65 -5.54 -4.10
CA LEU A 66 -17.30 -6.61 -5.04
C LEU A 66 -18.21 -7.85 -4.95
N GLY A 67 -19.23 -7.83 -4.09
CA GLY A 67 -20.09 -8.98 -3.83
C GLY A 67 -19.46 -10.02 -2.89
N ALA A 68 -20.23 -11.06 -2.57
CA ALA A 68 -19.87 -12.08 -1.59
C ALA A 68 -18.83 -13.06 -2.14
N GLN A 69 -17.57 -12.66 -2.21
CA GLN A 69 -16.44 -13.58 -2.42
C GLN A 69 -15.13 -12.96 -1.93
N THR A 70 -15.04 -12.71 -0.64
CA THR A 70 -13.76 -12.67 0.08
C THR A 70 -13.85 -13.78 1.12
N ALA A 71 -12.81 -14.63 1.19
CA ALA A 71 -12.65 -15.86 1.98
C ALA A 71 -13.63 -16.06 3.17
N SER A 72 -14.04 -17.31 3.46
CA SER A 72 -14.86 -17.65 4.63
C SER A 72 -14.29 -17.06 5.92
N MET A 73 -14.85 -15.91 6.34
CA MET A 73 -14.50 -15.23 7.57
C MET A 73 -15.46 -15.64 8.71
N PRO A 74 -15.04 -15.51 9.98
CA PRO A 74 -15.92 -15.70 11.13
C PRO A 74 -17.19 -14.83 11.04
N ALA A 75 -18.34 -15.42 11.38
CA ALA A 75 -19.65 -14.76 11.25
C ALA A 75 -19.84 -13.52 12.14
N ASP A 76 -19.03 -13.39 13.19
CA ASP A 76 -19.06 -12.30 14.17
C ASP A 76 -18.33 -11.03 13.68
N ASN A 77 -17.61 -11.10 12.56
CA ASN A 77 -16.86 -9.97 12.04
C ASN A 77 -16.85 -9.97 10.49
N PRO A 78 -18.01 -9.74 9.85
CA PRO A 78 -18.09 -9.79 8.39
C PRO A 78 -17.13 -8.77 7.76
N ARG A 79 -16.54 -9.20 6.66
CA ARG A 79 -15.53 -8.48 5.88
C ARG A 79 -15.97 -8.47 4.44
N HIS A 80 -15.98 -7.29 3.83
CA HIS A 80 -16.56 -7.07 2.51
C HIS A 80 -15.51 -6.53 1.56
N GLY A 81 -15.09 -7.36 0.60
CA GLY A 81 -14.27 -6.90 -0.51
C GLY A 81 -14.91 -5.69 -1.20
N THR A 82 -14.13 -4.63 -1.32
CA THR A 82 -14.53 -3.33 -1.87
C THR A 82 -13.42 -2.85 -2.79
N TRP A 83 -13.77 -2.52 -4.03
CA TRP A 83 -12.89 -1.79 -4.92
C TRP A 83 -12.98 -0.30 -4.60
N LEU A 84 -11.83 0.37 -4.56
CA LEU A 84 -11.71 1.81 -4.51
C LEU A 84 -10.98 2.30 -5.76
N GLY A 85 -11.50 3.34 -6.41
CA GLY A 85 -10.80 3.98 -7.51
C GLY A 85 -11.03 5.47 -7.62
N ALA A 86 -10.15 6.12 -8.39
CA ALA A 86 -10.22 7.55 -8.68
C ALA A 86 -10.72 7.76 -10.12
N PRO A 87 -11.95 8.26 -10.34
CA PRO A 87 -12.56 8.33 -11.67
C PRO A 87 -11.84 9.31 -12.63
N ASP A 88 -11.08 10.25 -12.08
CA ASP A 88 -10.39 11.30 -12.84
C ASP A 88 -8.92 10.96 -13.16
N VAL A 89 -8.46 9.75 -12.86
CA VAL A 89 -7.07 9.29 -13.09
C VAL A 89 -7.03 8.41 -14.35
N ALA A 90 -6.23 8.82 -15.35
CA ALA A 90 -6.30 8.34 -16.75
C ALA A 90 -6.05 6.83 -16.96
N ASP A 91 -5.27 6.19 -16.08
CA ASP A 91 -5.01 4.74 -16.07
C ASP A 91 -5.58 4.02 -14.83
N GLY A 92 -6.50 4.71 -14.12
CA GLY A 92 -7.31 4.16 -13.03
C GLY A 92 -6.53 3.65 -11.83
N LEU A 93 -6.46 4.43 -10.76
CA LEU A 93 -6.13 3.90 -9.44
C LEU A 93 -7.11 2.79 -9.06
N SER A 94 -6.61 1.62 -8.65
CA SER A 94 -7.40 0.52 -8.09
C SER A 94 -6.80 0.04 -6.77
N LEU A 95 -7.55 0.21 -5.68
CA LEU A 95 -7.18 -0.29 -4.35
C LEU A 95 -8.21 -1.31 -3.87
N PHE A 96 -7.73 -2.43 -3.36
CA PHE A 96 -8.56 -3.41 -2.69
C PHE A 96 -8.71 -3.03 -1.21
N TRP A 97 -9.94 -2.91 -0.74
CA TRP A 97 -10.24 -2.60 0.66
C TRP A 97 -11.20 -3.64 1.24
N VAL A 98 -10.91 -4.11 2.44
CA VAL A 98 -11.77 -5.04 3.17
C VAL A 98 -12.64 -4.26 4.17
N ALA A 99 -13.72 -3.66 3.68
CA ALA A 99 -14.61 -2.85 4.49
C ALA A 99 -15.41 -3.67 5.52
N ARG A 100 -15.75 -3.04 6.65
CA ARG A 100 -16.60 -3.65 7.70
C ARG A 100 -18.08 -3.79 7.31
N GLN A 101 -18.51 -3.08 6.27
CA GLN A 101 -19.85 -3.12 5.72
C GLN A 101 -19.80 -2.93 4.20
N PRO A 102 -20.78 -3.45 3.44
CA PRO A 102 -20.86 -3.18 2.01
C PRO A 102 -20.87 -1.66 1.76
N THR A 103 -19.91 -1.18 0.97
CA THR A 103 -19.71 0.25 0.73
C THR A 103 -19.74 0.54 -0.77
N ALA A 104 -20.44 1.62 -1.16
CA ALA A 104 -20.56 2.03 -2.56
C ALA A 104 -20.72 3.56 -2.67
N GLY A 105 -20.27 4.14 -3.78
CA GLY A 105 -20.34 5.58 -4.05
C GLY A 105 -19.12 6.36 -3.54
N PRO A 106 -19.18 7.70 -3.55
CA PRO A 106 -18.08 8.54 -3.10
C PRO A 106 -17.73 8.30 -1.62
N VAL A 107 -16.43 8.21 -1.32
CA VAL A 107 -15.90 8.03 0.03
C VAL A 107 -14.69 8.93 0.24
N ARG A 108 -14.50 9.37 1.49
CA ARG A 108 -13.27 10.00 1.96
C ARG A 108 -12.67 9.12 3.04
N LEU A 109 -11.46 8.63 2.82
CA LEU A 109 -10.80 7.66 3.69
C LEU A 109 -9.40 8.13 4.07
N THR A 110 -9.03 7.91 5.33
CA THR A 110 -7.65 8.06 5.81
C THR A 110 -7.09 6.69 6.15
N GLY A 111 -5.92 6.36 5.61
CA GLY A 111 -5.34 5.06 5.80
C GLY A 111 -4.00 4.90 5.13
N TYR A 112 -3.64 3.65 4.89
CA TYR A 112 -2.36 3.22 4.37
C TYR A 112 -2.57 2.42 3.09
N ILE A 113 -1.63 2.55 2.14
CA ILE A 113 -1.61 1.76 0.91
C ILE A 113 -0.40 0.82 0.96
N GLY A 114 -0.68 -0.47 0.82
CA GLY A 114 0.34 -1.51 0.72
C GLY A 114 0.34 -2.17 -0.65
N GLU A 115 1.51 -2.62 -1.09
CA GLU A 115 1.61 -3.59 -2.18
C GLU A 115 1.34 -5.00 -1.63
N ASP A 116 0.57 -5.81 -2.36
CA ASP A 116 0.38 -7.22 -2.06
C ASP A 116 0.94 -8.09 -3.17
N HIS A 117 1.97 -8.87 -2.82
CA HIS A 117 2.62 -9.81 -3.73
C HIS A 117 2.27 -11.28 -3.43
N HIS A 118 1.52 -11.55 -2.35
CA HIS A 118 1.34 -12.89 -1.79
C HIS A 118 -0.13 -13.30 -1.61
N ALA A 119 -1.01 -12.80 -2.48
CA ALA A 119 -2.41 -13.19 -2.58
C ALA A 119 -3.29 -12.82 -1.36
N GLY A 120 -2.95 -11.73 -0.67
CA GLY A 120 -3.88 -11.01 0.20
C GLY A 120 -4.99 -10.30 -0.59
N VAL A 121 -4.73 -9.99 -1.86
CA VAL A 121 -5.69 -9.48 -2.85
C VAL A 121 -6.15 -10.62 -3.77
N PRO A 122 -7.45 -10.68 -4.16
CA PRO A 122 -7.90 -11.64 -5.16
C PRO A 122 -7.09 -11.52 -6.46
N GLU A 123 -6.65 -12.64 -7.04
CA GLU A 123 -5.84 -12.65 -8.27
C GLU A 123 -6.53 -11.92 -9.44
N SER A 124 -7.86 -11.92 -9.49
CA SER A 124 -8.65 -11.21 -10.51
C SER A 124 -8.80 -9.71 -10.26
N PHE A 125 -8.31 -9.19 -9.14
CA PHE A 125 -8.42 -7.78 -8.80
C PHE A 125 -7.49 -6.94 -9.70
N PRO A 126 -7.96 -5.80 -10.25
CA PRO A 126 -7.16 -4.96 -11.14
C PRO A 126 -5.86 -4.45 -10.49
N GLU A 127 -4.78 -4.43 -11.27
CA GLU A 127 -3.52 -3.81 -10.88
C GLU A 127 -3.60 -2.28 -11.04
N THR A 128 -2.90 -1.55 -10.17
CA THR A 128 -2.58 -0.14 -10.38
C THR A 128 -1.26 -0.03 -11.13
N HIS A 129 -1.23 0.80 -12.17
CA HIS A 129 -0.03 1.10 -12.93
C HIS A 129 0.55 2.45 -12.51
N GLY A 130 1.87 2.56 -12.43
CA GLY A 130 2.50 3.83 -12.09
C GLY A 130 4.00 3.84 -12.30
N THR A 131 4.59 5.03 -12.09
CA THR A 131 6.04 5.24 -12.14
C THR A 131 6.55 5.56 -10.74
N ILE A 132 7.62 4.88 -10.33
CA ILE A 132 8.24 5.16 -9.03
C ILE A 132 9.01 6.48 -9.13
N ARG A 133 8.68 7.44 -8.25
CA ARG A 133 9.32 8.76 -8.19
C ARG A 133 10.27 8.92 -7.01
N GLY A 134 10.10 8.12 -5.96
CA GLY A 134 10.92 8.16 -4.76
C GLY A 134 10.84 6.85 -4.00
N ILE A 135 11.92 6.48 -3.30
CA ILE A 135 11.98 5.30 -2.43
C ILE A 135 12.66 5.70 -1.13
N ARG A 136 12.05 5.31 -0.02
CA ARG A 136 12.56 5.52 1.34
C ARG A 136 12.59 4.19 2.08
N VAL A 137 13.75 3.77 2.58
CA VAL A 137 13.82 2.60 3.46
C VAL A 137 13.26 2.97 4.83
N GLN A 138 12.24 2.24 5.28
CA GLN A 138 11.59 2.44 6.57
C GLN A 138 12.33 1.63 7.65
N THR A 139 12.70 2.30 8.74
CA THR A 139 13.26 1.65 9.93
C THR A 139 12.35 1.89 11.13
N CYS A 140 11.90 0.81 11.76
CA CYS A 140 11.08 0.85 12.97
C CYS A 140 11.87 0.35 14.17
N ARG A 141 11.54 0.89 15.35
CA ARG A 141 11.98 0.32 16.62
C ARG A 141 10.98 -0.74 17.06
N MET A 142 11.49 -1.93 17.33
CA MET A 142 10.69 -3.15 17.58
C MET A 142 11.10 -3.78 18.92
N ILE A 143 10.13 -4.39 19.61
CA ILE A 143 10.33 -5.23 20.79
C ILE A 143 9.88 -6.66 20.49
N GLU A 144 10.68 -7.66 20.89
CA GLU A 144 10.24 -9.06 20.81
C GLU A 144 9.23 -9.37 21.92
N VAL A 145 8.01 -9.77 21.54
CA VAL A 145 6.91 -10.14 22.45
C VAL A 145 6.71 -11.65 22.54
N GLY A 146 7.47 -12.42 21.76
CA GLY A 146 7.51 -13.88 21.77
C GLY A 146 8.50 -14.38 20.73
N PRO A 147 8.84 -15.68 20.70
CA PRO A 147 9.83 -16.20 19.76
C PRO A 147 9.47 -15.86 18.31
N ARG A 148 10.28 -15.01 17.69
CA ARG A 148 10.05 -14.49 16.32
C ARG A 148 8.76 -13.69 16.13
N ASN A 149 8.24 -13.11 17.20
CA ASN A 149 7.12 -12.19 17.18
C ASN A 149 7.57 -10.83 17.68
N TRP A 150 7.56 -9.83 16.81
CA TRP A 150 8.00 -8.48 17.11
C TRP A 150 6.85 -7.50 16.97
N GLN A 151 6.83 -6.50 17.84
CA GLN A 151 5.86 -5.42 17.82
C GLN A 151 6.57 -4.06 17.79
N PRO A 152 6.02 -3.05 17.09
CA PRO A 152 6.54 -1.68 17.17
C PRO A 152 6.50 -1.16 18.60
N THR A 153 7.51 -0.39 19.01
CA THR A 153 7.52 0.24 20.34
C THR A 153 6.62 1.48 20.45
N GLY A 154 5.94 1.86 19.36
CA GLY A 154 5.15 3.09 19.26
C GLY A 154 5.98 4.34 18.93
N GLU A 155 7.31 4.23 18.85
CA GLU A 155 8.15 5.30 18.32
C GLU A 155 7.91 5.47 16.82
N PRO A 156 7.90 6.72 16.30
CA PRO A 156 7.81 6.96 14.87
C PRO A 156 8.94 6.26 14.10
N PRO A 157 8.67 5.77 12.87
CA PRO A 157 9.71 5.23 12.02
C PRO A 157 10.68 6.33 11.57
N SER A 158 11.91 5.93 11.25
CA SER A 158 12.83 6.76 10.48
C SER A 158 12.90 6.29 9.03
N TYR A 159 13.31 7.20 8.15
CA TYR A 159 13.36 6.98 6.71
C TYR A 159 14.72 7.38 6.15
N GLU A 160 15.24 6.58 5.22
CA GLU A 160 16.46 6.85 4.45
C GLU A 160 16.13 6.83 2.96
N ASP A 161 16.36 7.95 2.25
CA ASP A 161 16.15 8.04 0.80
C ASP A 161 17.14 7.14 0.05
N VAL A 162 16.64 6.36 -0.90
CA VAL A 162 17.44 5.50 -1.79
C VAL A 162 16.92 5.59 -3.21
N THR A 163 17.78 5.35 -4.19
CA THR A 163 17.37 5.26 -5.61
C THR A 163 16.92 3.86 -6.00
N THR A 164 17.35 2.84 -5.26
CA THR A 164 16.99 1.43 -5.46
C THR A 164 16.79 0.78 -4.10
N SER A 165 15.70 0.02 -3.98
CA SER A 165 15.40 -0.76 -2.78
C SER A 165 16.50 -1.80 -2.50
N PRO A 166 16.85 -2.06 -1.23
CA PRO A 166 17.72 -3.18 -0.91
C PRO A 166 17.00 -4.53 -1.14
N LYS A 167 17.72 -5.52 -1.66
CA LYS A 167 17.22 -6.92 -1.70
C LYS A 167 17.24 -7.59 -0.33
N ARG A 168 18.01 -7.07 0.63
CA ARG A 168 18.19 -7.60 1.99
C ARG A 168 18.14 -6.45 2.99
N PHE A 169 17.25 -6.55 3.95
CA PHE A 169 16.96 -5.53 4.94
C PHE A 169 17.71 -5.83 6.24
N ARG A 170 18.13 -4.77 6.92
CA ARG A 170 18.91 -4.86 8.16
C ARG A 170 18.00 -5.11 9.35
N THR A 171 18.39 -6.08 10.16
CA THR A 171 17.74 -6.41 11.42
C THR A 171 18.79 -6.37 12.53
N ALA A 172 18.62 -5.46 13.49
CA ALA A 172 19.47 -5.33 14.67
C ALA A 172 18.66 -5.69 15.94
N LEU A 173 18.12 -6.92 15.97
CA LEU A 173 17.38 -7.45 17.11
C LEU A 173 18.15 -8.61 17.74
N GLN A 174 18.35 -8.56 19.06
CA GLN A 174 18.68 -9.74 19.84
C GLN A 174 17.42 -10.23 20.57
N PRO A 175 17.29 -11.53 20.85
CA PRO A 175 16.14 -12.04 21.57
C PRO A 175 15.93 -11.35 22.92
N GLY A 176 14.69 -10.97 23.21
CA GLY A 176 14.32 -10.25 24.44
C GLY A 176 14.78 -8.79 24.52
N GLN A 177 15.31 -8.21 23.43
CA GLN A 177 15.73 -6.80 23.38
C GLN A 177 14.85 -5.95 22.48
N VAL A 178 14.88 -4.65 22.76
CA VAL A 178 14.39 -3.63 21.83
C VAL A 178 15.51 -3.32 20.84
N GLY A 179 15.21 -3.32 19.55
CA GLY A 179 16.17 -3.03 18.49
C GLY A 179 15.53 -2.33 17.31
N THR A 180 16.34 -2.06 16.28
CA THR A 180 15.88 -1.44 15.04
C THR A 180 15.81 -2.47 13.91
N VAL A 181 14.77 -2.35 13.09
CA VAL A 181 14.52 -3.24 11.96
C VAL A 181 14.14 -2.40 10.77
N GLN A 182 14.76 -2.65 9.63
CA GLN A 182 14.26 -2.13 8.36
C GLN A 182 13.08 -2.99 7.92
N THR A 183 11.87 -2.44 8.00
CA THR A 183 10.61 -3.19 7.85
C THR A 183 10.08 -3.21 6.44
N GLY A 184 10.64 -2.39 5.55
CA GLY A 184 10.20 -2.26 4.18
C GLY A 184 10.68 -0.97 3.55
N ILE A 185 10.01 -0.59 2.47
CA ILE A 185 10.20 0.69 1.80
C ILE A 185 8.88 1.44 1.70
N LEU A 186 8.95 2.76 1.71
CA LEU A 186 7.87 3.65 1.30
C LEU A 186 8.21 4.20 -0.09
N VAL A 187 7.31 3.99 -1.03
CA VAL A 187 7.45 4.31 -2.44
C VAL A 187 6.51 5.46 -2.78
N ASP A 188 7.03 6.51 -3.39
CA ASP A 188 6.21 7.56 -3.98
C ASP A 188 5.82 7.11 -5.40
N LEU A 189 4.63 6.52 -5.53
CA LEU A 189 4.10 6.01 -6.79
C LEU A 189 3.28 7.09 -7.48
N GLU A 190 3.69 7.48 -8.69
CA GLU A 190 2.92 8.40 -9.53
C GLU A 190 2.02 7.61 -10.48
N VAL A 191 0.71 7.88 -10.41
CA VAL A 191 -0.36 7.21 -11.17
C VAL A 191 -1.08 8.25 -12.02
N GLY A 192 -1.50 7.86 -13.23
CA GLY A 192 -2.28 8.74 -14.13
C GLY A 192 -1.46 9.54 -15.14
N ALA A 193 -0.13 9.47 -15.07
CA ALA A 193 0.73 10.08 -16.07
C ALA A 193 0.55 9.34 -17.40
N SER A 194 -0.03 10.01 -18.40
CA SER A 194 -0.11 9.46 -19.75
C SER A 194 1.30 9.14 -20.23
N LEU A 195 1.54 7.85 -20.56
CA LEU A 195 2.78 7.41 -21.19
C LEU A 195 2.96 8.24 -22.46
N GLY A 196 3.88 9.21 -22.43
CA GLY A 196 4.18 10.06 -23.57
C GLY A 196 4.48 9.19 -24.79
N SER A 197 3.54 9.18 -25.74
CA SER A 197 3.61 8.47 -27.01
C SER A 197 4.69 9.02 -27.92
#